data_AF-A0A517XLT7-F1
#
_entry.id   AF-A0A517XLT7-F1
#
_cell.length_a   1.000
_cell.length_b   1.000
_cell.length_c   1.000
_cell.angle_alpha   90.00
_cell.angle_beta   90.00
_cell.angle_gamma   90.00
#
_symmetry.space_group_name_H-M   'P 1'
#
loop_
_entity.id
_entity.type
_entity.pdbx_description
1 polymer ?
#
loop_
_entity_poly.entity_id
_entity_poly.type
_entity_poly.pdbx_seq_one_letter_code
_entity_poly.pdbx_strand_id
1 'polypeptide(L)'
;MIPRSDGARVGHDCPVHTYLPENLDLSFIAAGRRDAAAYFVGRLYLGQHVAGRDPDEFQAMYSPLLKAQLGSDYRREVIDPLLEHGVIEEDSSYSTGWKGQCGYSRSYRLAPAYRQAQFRVVPFTHHEFVKRLASPPAGGTTHAHLSAPVHRHLARWFDRLSVAPSYPADVLPLRAWAEGHRRFWPCRYGRVHSNLTNLRREYRYHLTLDSVGEPLVGVDVKTSQPLLLGLAVLNWVKVLRNEDLRDYSRQMEREWAERVGGEGGMAVADRIPYLADCSSECLSDTRCFVDVCLKGDLYSRFVSRTGLSRDQVKKRFLATLYDRPPGAGGVESDVVTAFRQEFPGLWVVLDALKRGNHAPLPCYMQTVESWLVIWRTCGRLAEELPDAPLLTIHDCLVTTERYVEPVRRALLDEFDAVWGVRPQADPKALAA
;
A
#
# COMPACT_ATOMS: atom_id res chain seq x y z
N MET A 1 17.68 -24.71 -34.72
CA MET A 1 18.86 -24.84 -33.83
C MET A 1 19.19 -23.42 -33.37
N ILE A 2 18.55 -23.00 -32.28
CA ILE A 2 18.54 -21.61 -31.79
C ILE A 2 19.38 -21.61 -30.50
N PRO A 3 20.28 -20.65 -30.28
CA PRO A 3 21.24 -20.71 -29.17
C PRO A 3 20.48 -20.65 -27.84
N ARG A 4 20.87 -21.53 -26.90
CA ARG A 4 20.56 -21.39 -25.48
C ARG A 4 21.24 -20.10 -25.01
N SER A 5 20.49 -19.00 -24.97
CA SER A 5 20.92 -17.80 -24.28
C SER A 5 20.92 -18.09 -22.78
N ASP A 6 22.04 -17.72 -22.16
CA ASP A 6 22.36 -17.95 -20.77
C ASP A 6 21.21 -17.50 -19.86
N GLY A 7 20.66 -18.49 -19.15
CA GLY A 7 19.82 -18.24 -18.00
C GLY A 7 20.67 -17.51 -16.97
N ALA A 8 20.54 -16.18 -16.94
CA ALA A 8 20.93 -15.37 -15.80
C ALA A 8 20.11 -15.88 -14.61
N ARG A 9 20.71 -16.81 -13.85
CA ARG A 9 20.30 -17.11 -12.49
C ARG A 9 20.24 -15.78 -11.77
N VAL A 10 19.04 -15.32 -11.44
CA VAL A 10 18.86 -14.16 -10.56
C VAL A 10 19.49 -14.58 -9.23
N GLY A 11 20.68 -14.05 -8.98
CA GLY A 11 21.54 -14.43 -7.85
C GLY A 11 20.83 -14.17 -6.53
N HIS A 12 20.89 -15.16 -5.65
CA HIS A 12 20.51 -15.11 -4.24
C HIS A 12 21.52 -14.28 -3.42
N ASP A 13 21.76 -13.03 -3.80
CA ASP A 13 22.54 -12.08 -2.98
C ASP A 13 21.56 -11.17 -2.24
N CYS A 14 20.96 -11.70 -1.19
CA CYS A 14 20.39 -10.86 -0.12
C CYS A 14 21.56 -10.08 0.48
N PRO A 15 21.44 -8.78 0.76
CA PRO A 15 22.54 -8.04 1.34
C PRO A 15 22.94 -8.68 2.65
N VAL A 16 24.21 -9.10 2.73
CA VAL A 16 24.84 -9.50 4.01
C VAL A 16 25.19 -8.22 4.78
N HIS A 17 24.30 -7.24 4.73
CA HIS A 17 24.44 -5.93 5.32
C HIS A 17 23.07 -5.38 5.65
N THR A 18 23.08 -4.26 6.36
CA THR A 18 21.89 -3.49 6.66
C THR A 18 22.19 -2.00 6.56
N TYR A 19 21.16 -1.18 6.75
CA TYR A 19 21.27 0.28 6.71
C TYR A 19 20.97 0.82 8.10
N LEU A 20 21.91 1.57 8.64
CA LEU A 20 21.78 2.22 9.94
C LEU A 20 21.85 3.73 9.79
N PRO A 21 21.22 4.48 10.70
CA PRO A 21 21.54 5.90 10.91
C PRO A 21 23.05 6.11 11.01
N GLU A 22 23.60 7.07 10.28
CA GLU A 22 25.04 7.39 10.31
C GLU A 22 25.52 7.79 11.72
N ASN A 23 24.65 8.47 12.47
CA ASN A 23 24.91 8.93 13.83
C ASN A 23 24.71 7.86 14.91
N LEU A 24 24.38 6.61 14.55
CA LEU A 24 24.20 5.53 15.51
C LEU A 24 25.50 4.75 15.72
N ASP A 25 26.00 4.72 16.96
CA ASP A 25 27.06 3.81 17.40
C ASP A 25 26.48 2.66 18.24
N LEU A 26 26.85 1.42 17.90
CA LEU A 26 26.44 0.19 18.59
C LEU A 26 27.56 -0.39 19.47
N SER A 27 28.59 0.40 19.79
CA SER A 27 29.71 -0.05 20.63
C SER A 27 29.30 -0.56 22.01
N PHE A 28 28.19 -0.03 22.55
CA PHE A 28 27.56 -0.47 23.81
C PHE A 28 26.92 -1.87 23.74
N ILE A 29 26.64 -2.40 22.54
CA ILE A 29 26.20 -3.77 22.34
C ILE A 29 27.41 -4.70 22.39
N ALA A 30 27.28 -5.82 23.11
CA ALA A 30 28.30 -6.86 23.20
C ALA A 30 28.74 -7.30 21.79
N ALA A 31 30.05 -7.46 21.57
CA ALA A 31 30.64 -7.66 20.25
C ALA A 31 29.95 -8.79 19.44
N GLY A 32 29.66 -9.93 20.07
CA GLY A 32 28.98 -11.07 19.44
C GLY A 32 27.51 -10.84 19.08
N ARG A 33 26.91 -9.72 19.51
CA ARG A 33 25.49 -9.36 19.30
C ARG A 33 25.30 -8.12 18.43
N ARG A 34 26.38 -7.46 18.01
CA ARG A 34 26.31 -6.22 17.21
C ARG A 34 25.60 -6.40 15.88
N ASP A 35 25.84 -7.49 15.16
CA ASP A 35 25.12 -7.78 13.91
C ASP A 35 23.62 -7.99 14.15
N ALA A 36 23.26 -8.63 15.26
CA ALA A 36 21.87 -8.85 15.64
C ALA A 36 21.16 -7.52 15.96
N ALA A 37 21.84 -6.61 16.66
CA ALA A 37 21.36 -5.26 16.93
C ALA A 37 21.27 -4.42 15.64
N ALA A 38 22.30 -4.46 14.79
CA ALA A 38 22.30 -3.80 13.50
C ALA A 38 21.14 -4.29 12.64
N TYR A 39 20.91 -5.61 12.56
CA TYR A 39 19.78 -6.17 11.84
C TYR A 39 18.44 -5.67 12.39
N PHE A 40 18.25 -5.66 13.71
CA PHE A 40 17.01 -5.21 14.32
C PHE A 40 16.74 -3.72 14.05
N VAL A 41 17.73 -2.85 14.26
CA VAL A 41 17.61 -1.42 13.99
C VAL A 41 17.41 -1.17 12.49
N GLY A 42 18.17 -1.85 11.64
CA GLY A 42 18.04 -1.73 10.19
C GLY A 42 16.68 -2.18 9.65
N ARG A 43 16.02 -3.15 10.31
CA ARG A 43 14.62 -3.52 10.03
C ARG A 43 13.65 -2.39 10.32
N LEU A 44 13.84 -1.63 11.41
CA LEU A 44 13.05 -0.43 11.72
C LEU A 44 13.33 0.69 10.72
N TYR A 45 14.62 0.92 10.43
CA TYR A 45 15.07 1.95 9.50
C TYR A 45 14.52 1.71 8.08
N LEU A 46 14.61 0.49 7.55
CA LEU A 46 13.98 0.09 6.29
C LEU A 46 12.45 0.17 6.35
N GLY A 47 11.84 -0.11 7.50
CA GLY A 47 10.42 0.06 7.74
C GLY A 47 9.97 1.50 7.51
N GLN A 48 10.68 2.45 8.11
CA GLN A 48 10.42 3.87 7.98
C GLN A 48 10.73 4.37 6.56
N HIS A 49 11.97 4.19 6.10
CA HIS A 49 12.47 4.87 4.89
C HIS A 49 12.11 4.17 3.58
N VAL A 50 11.94 2.84 3.57
CA VAL A 50 11.64 2.06 2.34
C VAL A 50 10.20 1.57 2.31
N ALA A 51 9.61 1.25 3.47
CA ALA A 51 8.20 0.85 3.54
C ALA A 51 7.23 2.04 3.66
N GLY A 52 7.75 3.26 3.79
CA GLY A 52 6.95 4.48 3.91
C GLY A 52 6.13 4.54 5.20
N ARG A 53 6.57 3.88 6.27
CA ARG A 53 5.92 3.96 7.57
C ARG A 53 6.12 5.35 8.18
N ASP A 54 5.11 5.83 8.87
CA ASP A 54 5.21 7.08 9.63
C ASP A 54 6.30 6.92 10.71
N PRO A 55 7.27 7.86 10.80
CA PRO A 55 8.30 7.84 11.83
C PRO A 55 7.77 7.84 13.27
N ASP A 56 6.55 8.32 13.50
CA ASP A 56 5.91 8.37 14.81
C ASP A 56 5.11 7.10 15.13
N GLU A 57 4.81 6.26 14.15
CA GLU A 57 4.10 5.00 14.37
C GLU A 57 5.03 3.86 14.85
N PHE A 58 4.53 3.05 15.78
CA PHE A 58 5.24 1.86 16.22
C PHE A 58 5.08 0.72 15.21
N GLN A 59 6.19 0.08 14.84
CA GLN A 59 6.22 -1.07 13.96
C GLN A 59 6.17 -2.37 14.78
N ALA A 60 5.10 -3.14 14.60
CA ALA A 60 4.98 -4.48 15.17
C ALA A 60 6.11 -5.40 14.70
N MET A 61 6.78 -6.07 15.64
CA MET A 61 7.85 -7.03 15.36
C MET A 61 7.48 -8.41 15.91
N TYR A 62 7.21 -9.34 15.01
CA TYR A 62 6.74 -10.68 15.35
C TYR A 62 7.77 -11.47 16.17
N SER A 63 7.45 -11.78 17.42
CA SER A 63 8.42 -12.35 18.37
C SER A 63 8.96 -13.72 17.97
N PRO A 64 8.21 -14.65 17.36
CA PRO A 64 8.79 -15.91 16.86
C PRO A 64 9.81 -15.68 15.74
N LEU A 65 9.58 -14.69 14.87
CA LEU A 65 10.55 -14.32 13.84
C LEU A 65 11.81 -13.72 14.46
N LEU A 66 11.67 -12.80 15.43
CA LEU A 66 12.82 -12.25 16.15
C LEU A 66 13.60 -13.35 16.86
N LYS A 67 12.91 -14.29 17.51
CA LYS A 67 13.55 -15.43 18.19
C LYS A 67 14.30 -16.33 17.21
N ALA A 68 13.70 -16.60 16.06
CA ALA A 68 14.30 -17.40 15.00
C ALA A 68 15.53 -16.72 14.39
N GLN A 69 15.51 -15.40 14.21
CA GLN A 69 16.59 -14.65 13.56
C GLN A 69 17.69 -14.23 14.53
N LEU A 70 17.32 -13.70 15.70
CA LEU A 70 18.21 -13.06 16.64
C LEU A 70 18.61 -13.95 17.83
N GLY A 71 17.98 -15.11 18.01
CA GLY A 71 18.22 -16.02 19.15
C GLY A 71 17.19 -15.85 20.27
N SER A 72 17.14 -16.78 21.22
CA SER A 72 16.15 -16.79 22.32
C SER A 72 16.34 -15.67 23.35
N ASP A 73 17.57 -15.18 23.46
CA ASP A 73 18.05 -14.14 24.34
C ASP A 73 17.98 -12.73 23.72
N TYR A 74 17.43 -12.58 22.51
CA TYR A 74 17.38 -11.32 21.76
C TYR A 74 16.84 -10.15 22.58
N ARG A 75 15.88 -10.42 23.48
CA ARG A 75 15.31 -9.38 24.34
C ARG A 75 16.41 -8.76 25.22
N ARG A 76 17.06 -9.58 26.04
CA ARG A 76 18.08 -9.17 27.01
C ARG A 76 19.35 -8.66 26.34
N GLU A 77 19.75 -9.27 25.22
CA GLU A 77 21.07 -9.01 24.63
C GLU A 77 21.05 -8.00 23.47
N VAL A 78 19.87 -7.64 22.98
CA VAL A 78 19.71 -6.71 21.85
C VAL A 78 18.70 -5.63 22.19
N ILE A 79 17.47 -6.00 22.51
CA ILE A 79 16.37 -5.03 22.65
C ILE A 79 16.52 -4.16 23.90
N ASP A 80 16.76 -4.74 25.07
CA ASP A 80 16.87 -4.01 26.33
C ASP A 80 18.05 -3.01 26.29
N PRO A 81 19.27 -3.38 25.83
CA PRO A 81 20.35 -2.40 25.65
C PRO A 81 20.00 -1.27 24.68
N LEU A 82 19.29 -1.55 23.58
CA LEU A 82 18.85 -0.52 22.62
C LEU A 82 17.83 0.45 23.24
N LEU A 83 16.97 -0.04 24.14
CA LEU A 83 16.03 0.79 24.91
C LEU A 83 16.76 1.65 25.95
N GLU A 84 17.65 1.04 26.73
CA GLU A 84 18.44 1.71 27.79
C GLU A 84 19.30 2.86 27.23
N HIS A 85 19.85 2.69 26.03
CA HIS A 85 20.66 3.70 25.36
C HIS A 85 19.85 4.65 24.46
N GLY A 86 18.51 4.56 24.50
CA GLY A 86 17.61 5.46 23.78
C GLY A 86 17.73 5.37 22.26
N VAL A 87 18.08 4.20 21.71
CA VAL A 87 18.13 3.97 20.25
C VAL A 87 16.75 3.70 19.68
N ILE A 88 15.93 2.98 20.44
CA ILE A 88 14.55 2.62 20.07
C ILE A 88 13.58 3.01 21.19
N GLU A 89 12.31 3.13 20.83
CA GLU A 89 11.19 3.23 21.75
C GLU A 89 10.30 1.99 21.58
N GLU A 90 9.64 1.55 22.65
CA GLU A 90 8.72 0.41 22.65
C GLU A 90 7.32 0.83 23.06
N ASP A 91 6.32 0.37 22.30
CA ASP A 91 4.96 0.23 22.78
C ASP A 91 4.81 -1.18 23.37
N SER A 92 4.70 -1.24 24.70
CA SER A 92 4.61 -2.50 25.44
C SER A 92 3.25 -3.18 25.31
N SER A 93 2.32 -2.60 24.54
CA SER A 93 1.07 -3.27 24.21
C SER A 93 1.37 -4.61 23.51
N TYR A 94 0.89 -5.71 24.10
CA TYR A 94 1.03 -7.06 23.57
C TYR A 94 -0.18 -7.91 23.96
N SER A 95 -0.63 -8.77 23.06
CA SER A 95 -1.64 -9.78 23.35
C SER A 95 -1.33 -11.09 22.64
N THR A 96 -1.52 -12.20 23.35
CA THR A 96 -1.52 -13.55 22.76
C THR A 96 -2.78 -13.83 21.94
N GLY A 97 -3.77 -12.94 21.97
CA GLY A 97 -5.11 -13.16 21.42
C GLY A 97 -6.00 -13.97 22.38
N TRP A 98 -7.30 -13.85 22.21
CA TRP A 98 -8.33 -14.71 22.82
C TRP A 98 -9.53 -14.79 21.86
N LYS A 99 -10.39 -15.81 21.99
CA LYS A 99 -11.52 -16.13 21.07
C LYS A 99 -12.03 -14.93 20.22
N GLY A 100 -11.72 -14.95 18.92
CA GLY A 100 -12.18 -13.92 17.96
C GLY A 100 -11.34 -12.63 17.90
N GLN A 101 -10.27 -12.49 18.69
CA GLN A 101 -9.29 -11.42 18.61
C GLN A 101 -7.89 -12.00 18.32
N CYS A 102 -7.29 -11.52 17.23
CA CYS A 102 -5.91 -11.83 16.89
C CYS A 102 -4.97 -11.27 17.96
N GLY A 103 -3.95 -12.05 18.35
CA GLY A 103 -2.83 -11.53 19.11
C GLY A 103 -2.08 -10.45 18.33
N TYR A 104 -1.41 -9.55 19.03
CA TYR A 104 -0.56 -8.53 18.43
C TYR A 104 0.78 -8.48 19.13
N SER A 105 1.85 -8.30 18.36
CA SER A 105 3.22 -8.31 18.85
C SER A 105 3.62 -6.96 19.44
N ARG A 106 4.63 -6.96 20.32
CA ARG A 106 5.29 -5.73 20.76
C ARG A 106 5.76 -4.94 19.56
N SER A 107 5.64 -3.63 19.66
CA SER A 107 5.92 -2.73 18.55
C SER A 107 7.01 -1.74 18.95
N TYR A 108 7.86 -1.39 17.99
CA TYR A 108 9.05 -0.57 18.23
C TYR A 108 9.16 0.51 17.16
N ARG A 109 9.83 1.61 17.49
CA ARG A 109 10.23 2.64 16.52
C ARG A 109 11.63 3.16 16.86
N LEU A 110 12.25 3.85 15.91
CA LEU A 110 13.51 4.54 16.16
C LEU A 110 13.26 5.75 17.07
N ALA A 111 14.16 6.00 18.02
CA ALA A 111 14.09 7.22 18.81
C ALA A 111 14.30 8.47 17.93
N PRO A 112 13.75 9.64 18.30
CA PRO A 112 13.75 10.85 17.46
C PRO A 112 15.12 11.23 16.87
N ALA A 113 16.20 11.02 17.61
CA ALA A 113 17.58 11.32 17.20
C ALA A 113 18.03 10.57 15.92
N TYR A 114 17.38 9.47 15.57
CA TYR A 114 17.80 8.58 14.49
C TYR A 114 16.86 8.59 13.28
N ARG A 115 15.67 9.17 13.40
CA ARG A 115 14.61 9.08 12.38
C ARG A 115 14.92 9.84 11.10
N GLN A 116 15.71 10.91 11.17
CA GLN A 116 16.02 11.76 10.00
C GLN A 116 17.48 11.69 9.59
N ALA A 117 18.29 10.89 10.28
CA ALA A 117 19.69 10.72 9.95
C ALA A 117 19.86 10.04 8.59
N GLN A 118 20.89 10.45 7.85
CA GLN A 118 21.33 9.73 6.65
C GLN A 118 21.75 8.31 6.99
N PHE A 119 21.82 7.45 5.99
CA PHE A 119 22.13 6.04 6.19
C PHE A 119 23.59 5.72 5.85
N ARG A 120 24.15 4.77 6.60
CA ARG A 120 25.37 4.04 6.23
C ARG A 120 25.06 2.58 6.03
N VAL A 121 25.83 1.95 5.14
CA VAL A 121 25.79 0.50 4.94
C VAL A 121 26.69 -0.18 5.95
N VAL A 122 26.15 -1.17 6.65
CA VAL A 122 26.87 -1.93 7.68
C VAL A 122 26.87 -3.41 7.29
N PRO A 123 27.99 -3.97 6.83
CA PRO A 123 28.11 -5.40 6.57
C PRO A 123 28.02 -6.19 7.87
N PHE A 124 27.33 -7.32 7.83
CA PHE A 124 27.37 -8.31 8.90
C PHE A 124 28.71 -9.04 8.87
N THR A 125 29.28 -9.28 10.04
CA THR A 125 30.62 -9.84 10.22
C THR A 125 30.59 -11.25 10.83
N HIS A 126 29.49 -11.64 11.47
CA HIS A 126 29.33 -12.89 12.19
C HIS A 126 28.81 -14.01 11.27
N HIS A 127 29.69 -14.94 10.89
CA HIS A 127 29.40 -16.02 9.94
C HIS A 127 28.08 -16.79 10.20
N GLU A 128 27.84 -17.26 11.44
CA GLU A 128 26.60 -18.01 11.73
C GLU A 128 25.33 -17.16 11.63
N PHE A 129 25.45 -15.85 11.84
CA PHE A 129 24.33 -14.94 11.71
C PHE A 129 23.99 -14.74 10.24
N VAL A 130 25.03 -14.53 9.42
CA VAL A 130 24.91 -14.48 7.95
C VAL A 130 24.29 -15.76 7.40
N LYS A 131 24.79 -16.93 7.80
CA LYS A 131 24.27 -18.24 7.35
C LYS A 131 22.78 -18.42 7.71
N ARG A 132 22.39 -17.98 8.91
CA ARG A 132 21.00 -18.01 9.36
C ARG A 132 20.09 -17.08 8.55
N LEU A 133 20.58 -15.90 8.17
CA LEU A 133 19.84 -14.95 7.32
C LEU A 133 19.79 -15.37 5.85
N ALA A 134 20.86 -16.00 5.35
CA ALA A 134 20.99 -16.46 3.98
C ALA A 134 20.23 -17.77 3.70
N SER A 135 19.80 -18.50 4.73
CA SER A 135 18.99 -19.70 4.57
C SER A 135 17.60 -19.31 4.07
N PRO A 136 17.22 -19.66 2.81
CA PRO A 136 15.89 -19.34 2.32
C PRO A 136 14.84 -20.08 3.17
N PRO A 137 13.64 -19.51 3.38
CA PRO A 137 12.50 -20.29 3.83
C PRO A 137 12.34 -21.47 2.86
N ALA A 138 12.31 -22.69 3.39
CA ALA A 138 12.37 -23.91 2.61
C ALA A 138 11.41 -23.89 1.40
N GLY A 139 11.97 -23.92 0.18
CA GLY A 139 11.27 -24.39 -1.03
C GLY A 139 10.25 -23.47 -1.72
N GLY A 140 10.18 -22.17 -1.43
CA GLY A 140 9.23 -21.26 -2.11
C GLY A 140 9.82 -20.54 -3.32
N THR A 141 9.11 -20.49 -4.44
CA THR A 141 9.34 -19.44 -5.47
C THR A 141 9.07 -18.06 -4.86
N THR A 142 9.68 -16.98 -5.40
CA THR A 142 9.59 -15.58 -4.89
C THR A 142 8.17 -15.12 -4.56
N HIS A 143 7.17 -15.72 -5.23
CA HIS A 143 5.76 -15.42 -5.08
C HIS A 143 4.87 -16.66 -4.86
N ALA A 144 5.41 -17.76 -4.32
CA ALA A 144 4.65 -18.99 -4.04
C ALA A 144 3.43 -18.78 -3.14
N HIS A 145 3.46 -17.70 -2.35
CA HIS A 145 2.39 -17.28 -1.47
C HIS A 145 1.22 -16.58 -2.19
N LEU A 146 1.33 -16.28 -3.50
CA LEU A 146 0.28 -15.65 -4.28
C LEU A 146 -0.61 -16.70 -4.94
N SER A 147 -1.83 -16.85 -4.43
CA SER A 147 -2.87 -17.77 -4.92
C SER A 147 -3.63 -17.24 -6.15
N ALA A 148 -3.91 -15.94 -6.23
CA ALA A 148 -4.65 -15.36 -7.34
C ALA A 148 -3.78 -15.22 -8.63
N PRO A 149 -4.26 -15.67 -9.81
CA PRO A 149 -3.54 -15.52 -11.08
C PRO A 149 -3.15 -14.08 -11.40
N VAL A 150 -4.06 -13.12 -11.16
CA VAL A 150 -3.80 -11.69 -11.40
C VAL A 150 -2.65 -11.15 -10.55
N HIS A 151 -2.55 -11.56 -9.27
CA HIS A 151 -1.45 -11.14 -8.40
C HIS A 151 -0.11 -11.74 -8.86
N ARG A 152 -0.10 -13.01 -9.32
CA ARG A 152 1.10 -13.62 -9.92
C ARG A 152 1.52 -12.90 -11.20
N HIS A 153 0.56 -12.50 -12.03
CA HIS A 153 0.84 -11.75 -13.25
C HIS A 153 1.50 -10.40 -12.95
N LEU A 154 0.94 -9.62 -12.01
CA LEU A 154 1.50 -8.36 -11.54
C LEU A 154 2.89 -8.54 -10.91
N ALA A 155 3.07 -9.59 -10.09
CA ALA A 155 4.33 -9.88 -9.44
C ALA A 155 5.45 -10.23 -10.44
N ARG A 156 5.12 -10.99 -11.49
CA ARG A 156 6.04 -11.31 -12.58
C ARG A 156 6.56 -10.05 -13.28
N TRP A 157 5.70 -9.07 -13.51
CA TRP A 157 6.12 -7.79 -14.09
C TRP A 157 6.89 -6.92 -13.11
N PHE A 158 6.53 -6.95 -11.83
CA PHE A 158 7.28 -6.27 -10.78
C PHE A 158 8.73 -6.79 -10.68
N ASP A 159 8.93 -8.09 -10.83
CA ASP A 159 10.27 -8.69 -10.82
C ASP A 159 11.16 -8.23 -11.99
N ARG A 160 10.54 -7.78 -13.10
CA ARG A 160 11.24 -7.24 -14.29
C ARG A 160 11.63 -5.77 -14.16
N LEU A 161 11.12 -5.07 -13.13
CA LEU A 161 11.56 -3.70 -12.83
C LEU A 161 12.99 -3.69 -12.31
N SER A 162 13.76 -2.72 -12.75
CA SER A 162 15.13 -2.47 -12.32
C SER A 162 15.36 -0.98 -12.08
N VAL A 163 16.26 -0.65 -11.16
CA VAL A 163 16.74 0.72 -10.97
C VAL A 163 17.83 1.01 -12.00
N ALA A 164 17.72 2.13 -12.71
CA ALA A 164 18.69 2.58 -13.70
C ALA A 164 20.06 2.79 -13.04
N PRO A 165 21.20 2.45 -13.69
CA PRO A 165 22.53 2.57 -13.08
C PRO A 165 22.89 3.97 -12.56
N SER A 166 22.29 5.02 -13.12
CA SER A 166 22.52 6.43 -12.77
C SER A 166 21.64 6.94 -11.62
N TYR A 167 21.12 6.05 -10.75
CA TYR A 167 20.28 6.45 -9.64
C TYR A 167 21.08 7.15 -8.52
N PRO A 168 20.47 8.06 -7.74
CA PRO A 168 21.11 8.68 -6.59
C PRO A 168 21.31 7.64 -5.48
N ALA A 169 22.56 7.25 -5.24
CA ALA A 169 22.92 6.18 -4.31
C ALA A 169 22.68 6.53 -2.83
N ASP A 170 22.47 7.80 -2.51
CA ASP A 170 22.06 8.34 -1.21
C ASP A 170 20.53 8.30 -0.99
N VAL A 171 19.75 7.84 -1.97
CA VAL A 171 18.32 7.59 -1.82
C VAL A 171 18.08 6.13 -1.44
N LEU A 172 17.89 5.88 -0.14
CA LEU A 172 17.78 4.52 0.41
C LEU A 172 16.75 3.63 -0.32
N PRO A 173 15.51 4.06 -0.65
CA PRO A 173 14.58 3.22 -1.41
C PRO A 173 15.12 2.70 -2.74
N LEU A 174 15.87 3.52 -3.47
CA LEU A 174 16.47 3.14 -4.75
C LEU A 174 17.67 2.22 -4.54
N ARG A 175 18.55 2.56 -3.59
CA ARG A 175 19.70 1.70 -3.23
C ARG A 175 19.25 0.32 -2.78
N ALA A 176 18.27 0.27 -1.87
CA ALA A 176 17.73 -0.98 -1.37
C ALA A 176 17.13 -1.82 -2.50
N TRP A 177 16.39 -1.20 -3.43
CA TRP A 177 15.86 -1.92 -4.59
C TRP A 177 16.96 -2.43 -5.51
N ALA A 178 17.97 -1.60 -5.82
CA ALA A 178 19.13 -1.98 -6.64
C ALA A 178 19.91 -3.16 -6.02
N GLU A 179 19.99 -3.22 -4.69
CA GLU A 179 20.62 -4.29 -3.91
C GLU A 179 19.68 -5.49 -3.66
N GLY A 180 18.54 -5.58 -4.36
CA GLY A 180 17.68 -6.76 -4.36
C GLY A 180 16.59 -6.79 -3.30
N HIS A 181 16.39 -5.73 -2.49
CA HIS A 181 15.27 -5.64 -1.56
C HIS A 181 13.95 -5.46 -2.31
N ARG A 182 13.35 -6.58 -2.74
CA ARG A 182 12.09 -6.63 -3.45
C ARG A 182 10.98 -7.12 -2.51
N ARG A 183 9.95 -6.31 -2.32
CA ARG A 183 8.75 -6.66 -1.59
C ARG A 183 7.54 -6.44 -2.47
N PHE A 184 6.66 -7.43 -2.49
CA PHE A 184 5.40 -7.43 -3.21
C PHE A 184 4.40 -8.25 -2.41
N TRP A 185 3.25 -7.69 -2.06
CA TRP A 185 2.16 -8.44 -1.43
C TRP A 185 0.82 -7.72 -1.61
N PRO A 186 -0.27 -8.43 -1.92
CA PRO A 186 -1.62 -7.90 -1.77
C PRO A 186 -1.99 -7.79 -0.27
N CYS A 187 -2.74 -6.75 0.11
CA CYS A 187 -3.33 -6.65 1.45
C CYS A 187 -4.74 -7.25 1.51
N ARG A 188 -5.34 -7.29 2.71
CA ARG A 188 -6.72 -7.80 2.91
C ARG A 188 -7.82 -7.08 2.12
N TYR A 189 -7.55 -5.87 1.63
CA TYR A 189 -8.48 -5.11 0.78
C TYR A 189 -8.18 -5.28 -0.71
N GLY A 190 -7.18 -6.09 -1.05
CA GLY A 190 -6.81 -6.39 -2.43
C GLY A 190 -5.80 -5.44 -3.07
N ARG A 191 -5.44 -4.33 -2.42
CA ARG A 191 -4.39 -3.44 -2.91
C ARG A 191 -3.04 -4.14 -2.89
N VAL A 192 -2.28 -4.01 -3.97
CA VAL A 192 -0.89 -4.45 -4.03
C VAL A 192 -0.01 -3.42 -3.32
N HIS A 193 0.80 -3.89 -2.38
CA HIS A 193 1.88 -3.14 -1.74
C HIS A 193 3.21 -3.66 -2.26
N SER A 194 4.07 -2.75 -2.68
CA SER A 194 5.39 -3.09 -3.17
C SER A 194 6.38 -1.95 -2.97
N ASN A 195 7.65 -2.18 -3.31
CA ASN A 195 8.61 -1.08 -3.41
C ASN A 195 8.14 0.01 -4.39
N LEU A 196 7.43 -0.37 -5.47
CA LEU A 196 6.88 0.59 -6.44
C LEU A 196 5.84 1.51 -5.81
N THR A 197 4.90 0.95 -5.04
CA THR A 197 3.82 1.74 -4.42
C THR A 197 4.33 2.68 -3.34
N ASN A 198 5.43 2.32 -2.66
CA ASN A 198 6.03 3.11 -1.59
C ASN A 198 7.08 4.11 -2.11
N LEU A 199 7.56 3.94 -3.34
CA LEU A 199 8.54 4.85 -3.93
C LEU A 199 7.88 6.19 -4.23
N ARG A 200 8.49 7.26 -3.69
CA ARG A 200 8.03 8.63 -3.93
C ARG A 200 8.06 8.94 -5.42
N ARG A 201 7.13 9.79 -5.87
CA ARG A 201 6.88 10.05 -7.29
C ARG A 201 8.13 10.56 -8.00
N GLU A 202 8.86 11.44 -7.34
CA GLU A 202 10.11 12.03 -7.83
C GLU A 202 11.23 11.01 -8.06
N TYR A 203 11.13 9.78 -7.56
CA TYR A 203 12.18 8.76 -7.78
C TYR A 203 11.79 7.72 -8.84
N ARG A 204 10.56 7.77 -9.36
CA ARG A 204 10.04 6.74 -10.28
C ARG A 204 10.68 6.79 -11.67
N TYR A 205 11.28 7.90 -12.10
CA TYR A 205 12.00 7.96 -13.39
C TYR A 205 13.28 7.12 -13.38
N HIS A 206 13.79 6.74 -12.22
CA HIS A 206 14.91 5.82 -12.11
C HIS A 206 14.50 4.36 -12.34
N LEU A 207 13.22 4.05 -12.49
CA LEU A 207 12.75 2.69 -12.75
C LEU A 207 12.69 2.42 -14.25
N THR A 208 13.16 1.24 -14.65
CA THR A 208 13.15 0.75 -16.03
C THR A 208 12.61 -0.67 -16.08
N LEU A 209 12.04 -1.04 -17.22
CA LEU A 209 11.62 -2.41 -17.50
C LEU A 209 12.68 -3.12 -18.35
N ASP A 210 13.01 -4.37 -18.00
CA ASP A 210 13.89 -5.27 -18.77
C ASP A 210 15.25 -4.70 -19.20
N SER A 211 15.77 -3.72 -18.46
CA SER A 211 17.05 -3.05 -18.77
C SER A 211 17.09 -2.27 -20.09
N VAL A 212 16.03 -2.29 -20.91
CA VAL A 212 15.95 -1.60 -22.21
C VAL A 212 15.45 -0.15 -22.08
N GLY A 213 15.16 0.32 -20.87
CA GLY A 213 14.86 1.72 -20.61
C GLY A 213 13.52 2.21 -21.17
N GLU A 214 12.57 1.30 -21.41
CA GLU A 214 11.22 1.71 -21.83
C GLU A 214 10.58 2.60 -20.74
N PRO A 215 10.08 3.80 -21.09
CA PRO A 215 9.45 4.67 -20.13
C PRO A 215 8.15 4.04 -19.63
N LEU A 216 7.96 4.08 -18.32
CA LEU A 216 6.72 3.66 -17.69
C LEU A 216 5.70 4.80 -17.74
N VAL A 217 4.50 4.46 -18.15
CA VAL A 217 3.35 5.37 -18.26
C VAL A 217 2.24 4.85 -17.36
N GLY A 218 1.72 5.75 -16.53
CA GLY A 218 0.56 5.50 -15.70
C GLY A 218 -0.74 5.91 -16.39
N VAL A 219 -1.78 5.13 -16.25
CA VAL A 219 -3.17 5.46 -16.60
C VAL A 219 -3.94 5.56 -15.28
N ASP A 220 -4.44 6.76 -14.97
CA ASP A 220 -5.05 7.08 -13.69
C ASP A 220 -6.44 7.69 -13.89
N VAL A 221 -7.41 7.27 -13.08
CA VAL A 221 -8.78 7.77 -13.14
C VAL A 221 -8.87 9.07 -12.34
N LYS A 222 -9.30 10.15 -12.99
CA LYS A 222 -9.51 11.41 -12.28
C LYS A 222 -10.57 11.24 -11.21
N THR A 223 -10.25 11.71 -10.01
CA THR A 223 -11.16 11.68 -8.86
C THR A 223 -11.70 10.27 -8.53
N SER A 224 -10.90 9.23 -8.79
CA SER A 224 -11.28 7.81 -8.64
C SER A 224 -12.03 7.50 -7.34
N GLN A 225 -11.42 7.74 -6.17
CA GLN A 225 -12.05 7.45 -4.88
C GLN A 225 -13.38 8.20 -4.65
N PRO A 226 -13.46 9.55 -4.80
CA PRO A 226 -14.73 10.27 -4.79
C PRO A 226 -15.77 9.71 -5.77
N LEU A 227 -15.36 9.42 -7.01
CA LEU A 227 -16.26 8.88 -8.03
C LEU A 227 -16.83 7.52 -7.62
N LEU A 228 -15.97 6.59 -7.20
CA LEU A 228 -16.37 5.26 -6.74
C LEU A 228 -17.34 5.35 -5.56
N LEU A 229 -17.12 6.27 -4.63
CA LEU A 229 -18.02 6.50 -3.51
C LEU A 229 -19.41 6.97 -3.98
N GLY A 230 -19.47 7.97 -4.85
CA GLY A 230 -20.73 8.46 -5.40
C GLY A 230 -21.49 7.39 -6.18
N LEU A 231 -20.77 6.63 -7.03
CA LEU A 231 -21.33 5.51 -7.79
C LEU A 231 -21.84 4.40 -6.85
N ALA A 232 -21.09 4.07 -5.80
CA ALA A 232 -21.49 3.09 -4.81
C ALA A 232 -22.78 3.54 -4.11
N VAL A 233 -22.87 4.78 -3.66
CA VAL A 233 -24.09 5.32 -3.03
C VAL A 233 -25.30 5.27 -3.97
N LEU A 234 -25.14 5.67 -5.24
CA LEU A 234 -26.23 5.61 -6.22
C LEU A 234 -26.69 4.17 -6.54
N ASN A 235 -25.83 3.18 -6.34
CA ASN A 235 -26.05 1.78 -6.72
C ASN A 235 -25.92 0.83 -5.52
N TRP A 236 -26.19 1.31 -4.29
CA TRP A 236 -25.78 0.62 -3.07
C TRP A 236 -26.24 -0.84 -2.99
N VAL A 237 -27.51 -1.09 -3.36
CA VAL A 237 -28.07 -2.44 -3.39
C VAL A 237 -27.36 -3.32 -4.42
N LYS A 238 -27.09 -2.81 -5.63
CA LYS A 238 -26.37 -3.53 -6.70
C LYS A 238 -24.95 -3.89 -6.26
N VAL A 239 -24.29 -2.99 -5.55
CA VAL A 239 -22.90 -3.14 -5.11
C VAL A 239 -22.79 -4.11 -3.93
N LEU A 240 -23.64 -3.99 -2.92
CA LEU A 240 -23.68 -4.90 -1.78
C LEU A 240 -24.09 -6.33 -2.17
N ARG A 241 -24.92 -6.48 -3.21
CA ARG A 241 -25.36 -7.79 -3.71
C ARG A 241 -24.49 -8.34 -4.84
N ASN A 242 -23.42 -7.64 -5.24
CA ASN A 242 -22.52 -8.13 -6.28
C ASN A 242 -21.72 -9.35 -5.77
N GLU A 243 -22.03 -10.54 -6.29
CA GLU A 243 -21.41 -11.78 -5.84
C GLU A 243 -19.91 -11.83 -6.11
N ASP A 244 -19.45 -11.37 -7.28
CA ASP A 244 -18.03 -11.31 -7.65
C ASP A 244 -17.22 -10.43 -6.68
N LEU A 245 -17.74 -9.25 -6.32
CA LEU A 245 -17.11 -8.37 -5.32
C LEU A 245 -17.07 -9.02 -3.92
N ARG A 246 -18.14 -9.70 -3.51
CA ARG A 246 -18.20 -10.37 -2.20
C ARG A 246 -17.23 -11.53 -2.12
N ASP A 247 -17.14 -12.33 -3.18
CA ASP A 247 -16.24 -13.47 -3.24
C ASP A 247 -14.79 -13.03 -3.30
N TYR A 248 -14.48 -11.98 -4.07
CA TYR A 248 -13.19 -11.31 -4.02
C TYR A 248 -12.85 -10.82 -2.60
N SER A 249 -13.76 -10.09 -1.95
CA SER A 249 -13.52 -9.57 -0.60
C SER A 249 -13.26 -10.67 0.42
N ARG A 250 -13.99 -11.80 0.34
CA ARG A 250 -13.78 -12.95 1.22
C ARG A 250 -12.48 -13.68 0.91
N GLN A 251 -12.13 -13.79 -0.37
CA GLN A 251 -10.85 -14.38 -0.78
C GLN A 251 -9.67 -13.58 -0.22
N MET A 252 -9.68 -12.25 -0.36
CA MET A 252 -8.61 -11.40 0.17
C MET A 252 -8.48 -11.47 1.70
N GLU A 253 -9.59 -11.54 2.43
CA GLU A 253 -9.57 -11.70 3.89
C GLU A 253 -9.00 -13.06 4.30
N ARG A 254 -9.38 -14.15 3.61
CA ARG A 254 -8.84 -15.50 3.87
C ARG A 254 -7.34 -15.58 3.61
N GLU A 255 -6.90 -15.13 2.43
CA GLU A 255 -5.47 -15.12 2.06
C GLU A 255 -4.63 -14.28 3.03
N TRP A 256 -5.19 -13.15 3.49
CA TRP A 256 -4.54 -12.32 4.50
C TRP A 256 -4.44 -13.04 5.85
N ALA A 257 -5.52 -13.67 6.31
CA ALA A 257 -5.57 -14.37 7.59
C ALA A 257 -4.56 -15.52 7.66
N GLU A 258 -4.50 -16.33 6.60
CA GLU A 258 -3.51 -17.40 6.44
C GLU A 258 -2.09 -16.84 6.53
N ARG A 259 -1.82 -15.70 5.87
CA ARG A 259 -0.50 -15.06 5.87
C ARG A 259 -0.09 -14.53 7.24
N VAL A 260 -1.00 -13.92 8.00
CA VAL A 260 -0.69 -13.35 9.31
C VAL A 260 -0.83 -14.36 10.45
N GLY A 261 -1.18 -15.61 10.15
CA GLY A 261 -1.36 -16.68 11.14
C GLY A 261 -2.52 -16.43 12.09
N GLY A 262 -3.57 -15.74 11.64
CA GLY A 262 -4.74 -15.39 12.44
C GLY A 262 -6.01 -16.14 12.02
N GLU A 263 -7.00 -16.19 12.91
CA GLU A 263 -8.36 -16.57 12.53
C GLU A 263 -8.96 -15.47 11.65
N GLY A 264 -9.47 -15.83 10.47
CA GLY A 264 -10.03 -14.87 9.52
C GLY A 264 -11.14 -14.04 10.14
N GLY A 265 -11.05 -12.71 10.03
CA GLY A 265 -12.11 -11.81 10.46
C GLY A 265 -13.29 -11.83 9.49
N MET A 266 -14.40 -11.20 9.89
CA MET A 266 -15.52 -10.95 8.98
C MET A 266 -15.06 -10.09 7.80
N ALA A 267 -15.41 -10.42 6.56
CA ALA A 267 -14.99 -9.63 5.40
C ALA A 267 -15.48 -8.17 5.54
N VAL A 268 -14.72 -7.21 5.01
CA VAL A 268 -15.07 -5.79 5.11
C VAL A 268 -16.43 -5.49 4.50
N ALA A 269 -16.79 -6.15 3.40
CA ALA A 269 -18.10 -6.04 2.77
C ALA A 269 -19.25 -6.36 3.74
N ASP A 270 -19.05 -7.30 4.68
CA ASP A 270 -20.06 -7.69 5.66
C ASP A 270 -20.09 -6.75 6.89
N ARG A 271 -19.13 -5.81 7.01
CA ARG A 271 -19.05 -4.80 8.10
C ARG A 271 -19.70 -3.46 7.75
N ILE A 272 -20.09 -3.27 6.49
CA ILE A 272 -20.64 -2.00 6.02
C ILE A 272 -22.13 -1.90 6.39
N PRO A 273 -22.57 -0.80 7.01
CA PRO A 273 -23.99 -0.61 7.31
C PRO A 273 -24.85 -0.67 6.05
N TYR A 274 -25.98 -1.37 6.13
CA TYR A 274 -27.00 -1.27 5.09
C TYR A 274 -27.58 0.15 5.13
N LEU A 275 -27.55 0.83 3.97
CA LEU A 275 -28.31 2.06 3.80
C LEU A 275 -29.73 1.64 3.44
N ALA A 276 -30.70 1.98 4.28
CA ALA A 276 -32.10 1.99 3.87
C ALA A 276 -32.25 2.90 2.63
N ASP A 277 -33.30 2.67 1.83
CA ASP A 277 -33.53 3.42 0.60
C ASP A 277 -33.42 4.93 0.88
N CYS A 278 -32.36 5.54 0.36
CA CYS A 278 -32.14 6.98 0.49
C CYS A 278 -33.29 7.70 -0.22
N SER A 279 -33.82 8.77 0.37
CA SER A 279 -34.90 9.53 -0.28
C SER A 279 -34.47 10.00 -1.68
N SER A 280 -35.43 10.16 -2.59
CA SER A 280 -35.17 10.64 -3.95
C SER A 280 -34.45 12.00 -3.96
N GLU A 281 -34.73 12.86 -2.98
CA GLU A 281 -34.05 14.14 -2.76
C GLU A 281 -32.58 13.97 -2.39
N CYS A 282 -32.25 12.99 -1.53
CA CYS A 282 -30.88 12.64 -1.11
C CYS A 282 -30.02 12.08 -2.25
N LEU A 283 -30.65 11.50 -3.28
CA LEU A 283 -29.94 10.96 -4.44
C LEU A 283 -29.70 12.02 -5.53
N SER A 284 -30.38 13.17 -5.47
CA SER A 284 -30.30 14.20 -6.51
C SER A 284 -28.95 14.93 -6.52
N ASP A 285 -28.42 15.32 -5.36
CA ASP A 285 -27.11 15.94 -5.22
C ASP A 285 -25.98 14.92 -5.37
N THR A 286 -26.21 13.66 -5.01
CA THR A 286 -25.25 12.56 -5.26
C THR A 286 -25.04 12.36 -6.78
N ARG A 287 -26.08 12.48 -7.61
CA ARG A 287 -25.91 12.48 -9.08
C ARG A 287 -25.06 13.67 -9.55
N CYS A 288 -25.35 14.87 -9.03
CA CYS A 288 -24.54 16.06 -9.32
C CYS A 288 -23.07 15.86 -8.91
N PHE A 289 -22.83 15.25 -7.74
CA PHE A 289 -21.49 14.90 -7.28
C PHE A 289 -20.77 13.93 -8.23
N VAL A 290 -21.46 12.88 -8.68
CA VAL A 290 -20.92 11.94 -9.68
C VAL A 290 -20.60 12.66 -10.99
N ASP A 291 -21.49 13.52 -11.50
CA ASP A 291 -21.26 14.29 -12.72
C ASP A 291 -20.03 15.20 -12.62
N VAL A 292 -19.83 15.83 -11.46
CA VAL A 292 -18.65 16.66 -11.19
C VAL A 292 -17.37 15.81 -11.14
N CYS A 293 -17.42 14.61 -10.59
CA CYS A 293 -16.30 13.67 -10.58
C CYS A 293 -15.97 13.18 -12.00
N LEU A 294 -16.97 12.81 -12.80
CA LEU A 294 -16.78 12.35 -14.17
C LEU A 294 -16.11 13.40 -15.06
N LYS A 295 -16.39 14.69 -14.82
CA LYS A 295 -15.73 15.81 -15.51
C LYS A 295 -14.30 16.09 -15.03
N GLY A 296 -13.90 15.54 -13.88
CA GLY A 296 -12.59 15.79 -13.27
C GLY A 296 -12.46 17.13 -12.53
N ASP A 297 -13.57 17.84 -12.36
CA ASP A 297 -13.61 19.24 -11.87
C ASP A 297 -13.81 19.37 -10.36
N LEU A 298 -13.98 18.24 -9.65
CA LEU A 298 -14.34 18.21 -8.22
C LEU A 298 -13.48 19.14 -7.37
N TYR A 299 -12.17 18.93 -7.35
CA TYR A 299 -11.29 19.72 -6.48
C TYR A 299 -11.25 21.21 -6.87
N SER A 300 -11.39 21.52 -8.17
CA SER A 300 -11.37 22.91 -8.65
C SER A 300 -12.56 23.72 -8.10
N ARG A 301 -13.71 23.08 -7.88
CA ARG A 301 -14.89 23.72 -7.25
C ARG A 301 -14.65 24.12 -5.80
N PHE A 302 -13.88 23.33 -5.06
CA PHE A 302 -13.57 23.62 -3.66
C PHE A 302 -12.42 24.62 -3.52
N VAL A 303 -11.50 24.69 -4.49
CA VAL A 303 -10.45 25.74 -4.54
C VAL A 303 -11.08 27.13 -4.57
N SER A 304 -12.06 27.37 -5.45
CA SER A 304 -12.69 28.69 -5.57
C SER A 304 -13.48 29.11 -4.32
N ARG A 305 -13.99 28.15 -3.54
CA ARG A 305 -14.77 28.40 -2.33
C ARG A 305 -13.92 28.56 -1.06
N THR A 306 -12.76 27.91 -1.01
CA THR A 306 -11.92 27.88 0.20
C THR A 306 -10.65 28.73 0.10
N GLY A 307 -10.25 29.14 -1.11
CA GLY A 307 -8.99 29.84 -1.35
C GLY A 307 -7.73 28.98 -1.15
N LEU A 308 -7.90 27.67 -0.87
CA LEU A 308 -6.80 26.73 -0.68
C LEU A 308 -6.22 26.25 -2.02
N SER A 309 -4.97 25.79 -2.01
CA SER A 309 -4.39 25.11 -3.17
C SER A 309 -5.10 23.79 -3.47
N ARG A 310 -5.03 23.33 -4.73
CA ARG A 310 -5.65 22.06 -5.16
C ARG A 310 -5.19 20.86 -4.31
N ASP A 311 -3.91 20.80 -3.94
CA ASP A 311 -3.37 19.71 -3.14
C ASP A 311 -3.87 19.74 -1.69
N GLN A 312 -3.97 20.93 -1.09
CA GLN A 312 -4.59 21.09 0.23
C GLN A 312 -6.06 20.70 0.22
N VAL A 313 -6.81 21.15 -0.81
CA VAL A 313 -8.22 20.75 -1.01
C VAL A 313 -8.31 19.23 -1.14
N LYS A 314 -7.54 18.60 -2.02
CA LYS A 314 -7.56 17.15 -2.23
C LYS A 314 -7.33 16.38 -0.93
N LYS A 315 -6.31 16.75 -0.16
CA LYS A 315 -5.99 16.11 1.13
C LYS A 315 -7.13 16.25 2.14
N ARG A 316 -7.64 17.48 2.34
CA ARG A 316 -8.75 17.75 3.27
C ARG A 316 -10.08 17.15 2.80
N PHE A 317 -10.31 17.05 1.50
CA PHE A 317 -11.51 16.46 0.92
C PHE A 317 -11.55 14.96 1.15
N LEU A 318 -10.46 14.24 0.90
CA LEU A 318 -10.39 12.81 1.19
C LEU A 318 -10.55 12.52 2.69
N ALA A 319 -9.96 13.35 3.55
CA ALA A 319 -10.21 13.29 5.00
C ALA A 319 -11.70 13.52 5.32
N THR A 320 -12.35 14.49 4.66
CA THR A 320 -13.80 14.74 4.82
C THR A 320 -14.65 13.50 4.50
N LEU A 321 -14.28 12.76 3.45
CA LEU A 321 -14.98 11.53 3.07
C LEU A 321 -14.76 10.40 4.09
N TYR A 322 -13.53 10.17 4.53
CA TYR A 322 -13.16 8.92 5.20
C TYR A 322 -12.79 9.02 6.68
N ASP A 323 -12.37 10.18 7.16
CA ASP A 323 -12.05 10.37 8.59
C ASP A 323 -13.32 10.55 9.43
N ARG A 324 -13.11 10.55 10.75
CA ARG A 324 -14.14 10.83 11.73
C ARG A 324 -14.77 12.19 11.45
N PRO A 325 -16.12 12.30 11.53
CA PRO A 325 -16.78 13.60 11.54
C PRO A 325 -16.17 14.49 12.65
N PRO A 326 -16.15 15.82 12.46
CA PRO A 326 -15.75 16.74 13.52
C PRO A 326 -16.56 16.45 14.79
N GLY A 327 -15.87 16.25 15.93
CA GLY A 327 -16.54 16.08 17.21
C GLY A 327 -17.20 17.37 17.68
N ALA A 328 -18.13 17.28 18.63
CA ALA A 328 -18.72 18.44 19.28
C ALA A 328 -17.61 19.28 19.94
N GLY A 329 -17.28 20.43 19.36
CA GLY A 329 -16.24 21.35 19.84
C GLY A 329 -14.99 21.49 18.97
N GLY A 330 -14.86 20.71 17.88
CA GLY A 330 -13.78 20.89 16.90
C GLY A 330 -14.07 22.04 15.91
N VAL A 331 -13.05 22.80 15.53
CA VAL A 331 -13.17 23.74 14.41
C VAL A 331 -13.36 22.94 13.12
N GLU A 332 -14.51 23.13 12.48
CA GLU A 332 -14.81 22.50 11.21
C GLU A 332 -13.92 23.08 10.10
N SER A 333 -13.32 22.21 9.29
CA SER A 333 -12.51 22.65 8.14
C SER A 333 -13.40 23.30 7.08
N ASP A 334 -12.92 24.38 6.46
CA ASP A 334 -13.61 25.08 5.36
C ASP A 334 -14.09 24.12 4.24
N VAL A 335 -13.33 23.05 3.99
CA VAL A 335 -13.67 22.02 3.00
C VAL A 335 -14.88 21.18 3.44
N VAL A 336 -15.00 20.87 4.73
CA VAL A 336 -16.15 20.13 5.28
C VAL A 336 -17.40 20.99 5.17
N THR A 337 -17.32 22.26 5.57
CA THR A 337 -18.43 23.21 5.48
C THR A 337 -18.88 23.39 4.02
N ALA A 338 -17.93 23.61 3.11
CA ALA A 338 -18.23 23.75 1.68
C ALA A 338 -18.86 22.47 1.10
N PHE A 339 -18.38 21.29 1.49
CA PHE A 339 -18.89 20.01 1.01
C PHE A 339 -20.32 19.75 1.49
N ARG A 340 -20.61 20.01 2.77
CA ARG A 340 -21.97 19.89 3.32
C ARG A 340 -22.95 20.84 2.65
N GLN A 341 -22.51 22.06 2.31
CA GLN A 341 -23.34 23.04 1.62
C GLN A 341 -23.60 22.65 0.16
N GLU A 342 -22.63 22.06 -0.53
CA GLU A 342 -22.77 21.69 -1.95
C GLU A 342 -23.51 20.35 -2.14
N PHE A 343 -23.31 19.39 -1.24
CA PHE A 343 -23.87 18.03 -1.32
C PHE A 343 -24.49 17.59 0.03
N PRO A 344 -25.58 18.26 0.49
CA PRO A 344 -26.19 17.99 1.80
C PRO A 344 -26.79 16.58 1.94
N GLY A 345 -27.37 16.02 0.88
CA GLY A 345 -27.90 14.66 0.86
C GLY A 345 -26.78 13.62 0.96
N LEU A 346 -25.74 13.76 0.13
CA LEU A 346 -24.56 12.90 0.23
C LEU A 346 -23.89 12.99 1.61
N TRP A 347 -23.85 14.18 2.23
CA TRP A 347 -23.36 14.34 3.60
C TRP A 347 -24.15 13.50 4.61
N VAL A 348 -25.48 13.49 4.53
CA VAL A 348 -26.33 12.67 5.41
C VAL A 348 -26.02 11.18 5.26
N VAL A 349 -25.81 10.71 4.03
CA VAL A 349 -25.42 9.32 3.77
C VAL A 349 -24.06 9.01 4.37
N LEU A 350 -23.07 9.88 4.17
CA LEU A 350 -21.71 9.68 4.70
C LEU A 350 -21.67 9.71 6.22
N ASP A 351 -22.45 10.58 6.86
CA ASP A 351 -22.60 10.60 8.30
C ASP A 351 -23.20 9.28 8.81
N ALA A 352 -24.24 8.78 8.16
CA ALA A 352 -24.85 7.49 8.51
C ALA A 352 -23.87 6.32 8.35
N LEU A 353 -23.11 6.26 7.25
CA LEU A 353 -22.13 5.20 7.00
C LEU A 353 -20.97 5.20 8.01
N LYS A 354 -20.61 6.36 8.55
CA LYS A 354 -19.47 6.52 9.47
C LYS A 354 -19.87 6.56 10.94
N ARG A 355 -21.17 6.58 11.24
CA ARG A 355 -21.70 6.72 12.60
C ARG A 355 -21.23 5.57 13.50
N GLY A 356 -20.70 5.90 14.66
CA GLY A 356 -20.15 4.95 15.63
C GLY A 356 -18.79 4.40 15.25
N ASN A 357 -18.61 3.92 14.01
CA ASN A 357 -17.34 3.42 13.51
C ASN A 357 -17.08 3.85 12.05
N HIS A 358 -16.21 4.84 11.86
CA HIS A 358 -15.79 5.33 10.54
C HIS A 358 -14.89 4.36 9.75
N ALA A 359 -14.22 3.40 10.41
CA ALA A 359 -13.18 2.59 9.77
C ALA A 359 -13.64 1.65 8.63
N PRO A 360 -14.85 1.05 8.66
CA PRO A 360 -15.29 0.14 7.60
C PRO A 360 -15.41 0.81 6.23
N LEU A 361 -15.95 2.03 6.15
CA LEU A 361 -16.18 2.73 4.87
C LEU A 361 -14.91 2.88 4.01
N PRO A 362 -13.80 3.48 4.49
CA PRO A 362 -12.58 3.56 3.69
C PRO A 362 -12.04 2.18 3.31
N CYS A 363 -12.09 1.20 4.22
CA CYS A 363 -11.67 -0.17 3.90
C CYS A 363 -12.48 -0.76 2.75
N TYR A 364 -13.80 -0.55 2.75
CA TYR A 364 -14.68 -1.06 1.70
C TYR A 364 -14.44 -0.36 0.37
N MET A 365 -14.26 0.95 0.38
CA MET A 365 -13.96 1.70 -0.85
C MET A 365 -12.59 1.31 -1.44
N GLN A 366 -11.62 0.91 -0.60
CA GLN A 366 -10.37 0.31 -1.08
C GLN A 366 -10.58 -1.07 -1.70
N THR A 367 -11.48 -1.89 -1.13
CA THR A 367 -11.87 -3.18 -1.71
C THR A 367 -12.58 -3.01 -3.05
N VAL A 368 -13.53 -2.07 -3.16
CA VAL A 368 -14.24 -1.77 -4.43
C VAL A 368 -13.26 -1.28 -5.50
N GLU A 369 -12.31 -0.39 -5.15
CA GLU A 369 -11.25 0.05 -6.05
C GLU A 369 -10.39 -1.13 -6.52
N SER A 370 -9.90 -1.96 -5.60
CA SER A 370 -9.01 -3.07 -5.94
C SER A 370 -9.73 -4.15 -6.74
N TRP A 371 -11.00 -4.39 -6.45
CA TRP A 371 -11.84 -5.28 -7.24
C TRP A 371 -11.98 -4.79 -8.69
N LEU A 372 -12.31 -3.50 -8.89
CA LEU A 372 -12.47 -2.97 -10.23
C LEU A 372 -11.15 -2.88 -11.01
N VAL A 373 -10.12 -2.33 -10.37
CA VAL A 373 -8.83 -2.02 -11.02
C VAL A 373 -7.94 -3.26 -11.12
N ILE A 374 -7.78 -4.02 -10.04
CA ILE A 374 -6.90 -5.19 -10.01
C ILE A 374 -7.65 -6.42 -10.45
N TRP A 375 -8.69 -6.83 -9.73
CA TRP A 375 -9.34 -8.13 -9.97
C TRP A 375 -9.94 -8.21 -11.37
N ARG A 376 -10.75 -7.22 -11.75
CA ARG A 376 -11.42 -7.18 -13.06
C ARG A 376 -10.49 -6.70 -14.17
N THR A 377 -10.01 -5.46 -14.07
CA THR A 377 -9.26 -4.85 -15.18
C THR A 377 -7.91 -5.54 -15.40
N CYS A 378 -7.06 -5.70 -14.37
CA CYS A 378 -5.80 -6.42 -14.55
C CYS A 378 -5.99 -7.91 -14.80
N GLY A 379 -7.04 -8.54 -14.25
CA GLY A 379 -7.39 -9.92 -14.54
C GLY A 379 -7.66 -10.14 -16.02
N ARG A 380 -8.54 -9.32 -16.61
CA ARG A 380 -8.84 -9.30 -18.04
C ARG A 380 -7.60 -9.03 -18.89
N LEU A 381 -6.82 -8.00 -18.55
CA LEU A 381 -5.59 -7.66 -19.27
C LEU A 381 -4.54 -8.78 -19.22
N ALA A 382 -4.45 -9.52 -18.11
CA ALA A 382 -3.54 -10.66 -17.99
C ALA A 382 -3.88 -11.81 -18.94
N GLU A 383 -5.16 -11.95 -19.30
CA GLU A 383 -5.64 -12.95 -20.27
C GLU A 383 -5.56 -12.45 -21.71
N GLU A 384 -6.02 -11.22 -21.97
CA GLU A 384 -6.07 -10.64 -23.33
C GLU A 384 -4.69 -10.21 -23.83
N LEU A 385 -3.82 -9.72 -22.94
CA LEU A 385 -2.52 -9.14 -23.24
C LEU A 385 -1.44 -9.68 -22.27
N PRO A 386 -1.16 -11.00 -22.27
CA PRO A 386 -0.26 -11.61 -21.30
C PRO A 386 1.19 -11.09 -21.38
N ASP A 387 1.59 -10.51 -22.51
CA ASP A 387 2.93 -9.95 -22.74
C ASP A 387 2.98 -8.43 -22.57
N ALA A 388 1.87 -7.77 -22.24
CA ALA A 388 1.86 -6.35 -21.91
C ALA A 388 2.40 -6.11 -20.49
N PRO A 389 3.38 -5.20 -20.32
CA PRO A 389 3.82 -4.77 -19.00
C PRO A 389 2.65 -4.25 -18.18
N LEU A 390 2.42 -4.82 -17.00
CA LEU A 390 1.29 -4.44 -16.16
C LEU A 390 1.66 -4.42 -14.68
N LEU A 391 1.51 -3.25 -14.09
CA LEU A 391 1.82 -2.92 -12.71
C LEU A 391 0.72 -2.02 -12.15
N THR A 392 0.68 -1.84 -10.84
CA THR A 392 -0.32 -0.98 -10.18
C THR A 392 0.32 -0.09 -9.13
N ILE A 393 -0.15 1.15 -9.04
CA ILE A 393 0.06 2.07 -7.92
C ILE A 393 -1.31 2.57 -7.50
N HIS A 394 -1.95 1.84 -6.59
CA HIS A 394 -3.35 2.06 -6.22
C HIS A 394 -4.28 1.95 -7.44
N ASP A 395 -5.01 3.00 -7.76
CA ASP A 395 -5.91 3.16 -8.91
C ASP A 395 -5.17 3.45 -10.24
N CYS A 396 -3.87 3.70 -10.20
CA CYS A 396 -3.05 3.91 -11.39
C CYS A 396 -2.56 2.58 -11.95
N LEU A 397 -2.99 2.23 -13.16
CA LEU A 397 -2.39 1.14 -13.95
C LEU A 397 -1.09 1.64 -14.58
N VAL A 398 -0.03 0.86 -14.52
CA VAL A 398 1.29 1.25 -15.04
C VAL A 398 1.72 0.24 -16.10
N THR A 399 2.10 0.77 -17.26
CA THR A 399 2.46 0.00 -18.45
C THR A 399 3.52 0.75 -19.27
N THR A 400 3.84 0.29 -20.49
CA THR A 400 4.72 1.00 -21.42
C THR A 400 3.91 1.67 -22.53
N GLU A 401 4.48 2.70 -23.16
CA GLU A 401 3.80 3.58 -24.14
C GLU A 401 2.92 2.82 -25.15
N ARG A 402 3.45 1.71 -25.69
CA ARG A 402 2.76 0.84 -26.67
C ARG A 402 1.40 0.33 -26.17
N TYR A 403 1.26 0.09 -24.88
CA TYR A 403 0.10 -0.56 -24.27
C TYR A 403 -0.83 0.42 -23.53
N VAL A 404 -0.49 1.71 -23.48
CA VAL A 404 -1.28 2.74 -22.78
C VAL A 404 -2.74 2.74 -23.22
N GLU A 405 -3.00 2.81 -24.53
CA GLU A 405 -4.38 2.90 -25.03
C GLU A 405 -5.17 1.59 -24.84
N PRO A 406 -4.63 0.39 -25.12
CA PRO A 406 -5.29 -0.87 -24.73
C PRO A 406 -5.61 -0.98 -23.24
N VAL A 407 -4.66 -0.62 -22.36
CA VAL A 407 -4.84 -0.66 -20.89
C VAL A 407 -5.91 0.35 -20.46
N ARG A 408 -5.85 1.57 -21.00
CA ARG A 408 -6.84 2.62 -20.74
C ARG A 408 -8.24 2.21 -21.19
N ARG A 409 -8.36 1.61 -22.38
CA ARG A 409 -9.64 1.11 -22.88
C ARG A 409 -10.22 0.03 -21.98
N ALA A 410 -9.43 -0.97 -21.60
CA ALA A 410 -9.88 -2.02 -20.70
C ALA A 410 -10.39 -1.45 -19.36
N LEU A 411 -9.68 -0.48 -18.78
CA LEU A 411 -10.10 0.19 -17.55
C LEU A 411 -11.45 0.90 -17.73
N LEU A 412 -11.60 1.70 -18.80
CA LEU A 412 -12.85 2.41 -19.07
C LEU A 412 -14.02 1.47 -19.39
N ASP A 413 -13.75 0.36 -20.08
CA ASP A 413 -14.77 -0.65 -20.38
C ASP A 413 -15.23 -1.37 -19.11
N GLU A 414 -14.35 -1.64 -18.13
CA GLU A 414 -14.77 -2.21 -16.84
C GLU A 414 -15.59 -1.21 -16.00
N PHE A 415 -15.23 0.08 -16.03
CA PHE A 415 -16.07 1.12 -15.41
C PHE A 415 -17.46 1.17 -16.05
N ASP A 416 -17.54 1.08 -17.37
CA ASP A 416 -18.79 1.10 -18.13
C ASP A 416 -19.63 -0.17 -17.84
N ALA A 417 -19.01 -1.34 -17.85
CA ALA A 417 -19.66 -2.61 -17.57
C ALA A 417 -20.26 -2.67 -16.16
N VAL A 418 -19.53 -2.18 -15.15
CA VAL A 418 -19.99 -2.23 -13.76
C VAL A 418 -20.97 -1.10 -13.44
N TRP A 419 -20.68 0.12 -13.89
CA TRP A 419 -21.34 1.34 -13.42
C TRP A 419 -22.11 2.11 -14.49
N GLY A 420 -21.97 1.75 -15.77
CA GLY A 420 -22.60 2.45 -16.90
C GLY A 420 -22.00 3.83 -17.16
N VAL A 421 -20.75 4.06 -16.76
CA VAL A 421 -20.05 5.34 -16.94
C VAL A 421 -18.63 5.12 -17.43
N ARG A 422 -18.11 6.09 -18.20
CA ARG A 422 -16.71 6.13 -18.62
C ARG A 422 -16.04 7.38 -18.06
N PRO A 423 -15.24 7.27 -16.98
CA PRO A 423 -14.59 8.44 -16.40
C PRO A 423 -13.45 8.98 -17.27
N GLN A 424 -12.95 10.17 -16.94
CA GLN A 424 -11.68 10.61 -17.50
C GLN A 424 -10.53 9.80 -16.91
N ALA A 425 -9.76 9.15 -17.78
CA ALA A 425 -8.50 8.53 -17.47
C ALA A 425 -7.42 9.14 -18.35
N ASP A 426 -6.40 9.74 -17.74
CA ASP A 426 -5.34 10.44 -18.46
C ASP A 426 -4.02 9.66 -18.32
N PRO A 427 -3.32 9.41 -19.44
CA PRO A 427 -1.94 8.97 -19.41
C PRO A 427 -1.06 10.02 -18.75
N LYS A 428 -0.16 9.58 -17.87
CA LYS A 428 0.87 10.42 -17.25
C LYS A 428 2.19 9.65 -17.24
N ALA A 429 3.29 10.32 -17.55
CA ALA A 429 4.59 9.74 -17.29
C ALA A 429 4.69 9.38 -15.80
N LEU A 430 5.21 8.21 -15.47
CA LEU A 430 5.21 7.72 -14.08
C LEU A 430 5.99 8.65 -13.13
N ALA A 431 6.87 9.48 -13.70
CA ALA A 431 7.78 10.38 -13.00
C ALA A 431 7.53 11.88 -13.21
N ALA A 432 6.58 12.25 -14.07
CA ALA A 432 6.11 13.64 -14.18
C ALA A 432 5.22 13.96 -12.99
#